data_AF-A0A6A4TJT7-F1
#
_entry.id   AF-A0A6A4TJT7-F1
#
_cell.length_a   1.000
_cell.length_b   1.000
_cell.length_c   1.000
_cell.angle_alpha   90.00
_cell.angle_beta   90.00
_cell.angle_gamma   90.00
#
_symmetry.space_group_name_H-M   'P 1'
#
loop_
_entity.id
_entity.type
_entity.pdbx_description
1 polymer ?
#
loop_
_entity_poly.entity_id
_entity_poly.type
_entity_poly.pdbx_seq_one_letter_code
_entity_poly.pdbx_strand_id
1 'polypeptide(L)'
;MLSSVVLRMNNLKKILQMVVDYYNEIFAQEISDFPLPDLARVAEHSDPVELGRLLQLVLGCAVRCEQYIQIIMTLEESVQHVVMTAIQELMSKETVAPFGAELSGDLEQQVAALQEERNSLLAENDVLTDRANQLDTFDDPSTPSGKKHSQLQQQLETVQEENFRLEAAKDDYRIHCEELEKQLIEVQHRNDELTGLAEESRALKDELDVVRNCSDRVVMLEASVETYKRKLENLGDLKRQMKLLEENNMTYMQNTVSLEEELRKANAARAQLETYKRQVQELHRKLSEESRRADTLAFDMKKLEEKHEAVMKEKERIIIERDSLKEINEELRCTQAQQHQLSQAGMLPSSSPSHENLAAELIPIEYRDKFIRLQHENKMLRVQQEECEREKIATLQAQLQEAHKTQSELDTDNRLIRERISELQQQVEDLQKALQSQASKPDDSNLKRKLDAHMVQLNEAQDEIMKKKELLEDLQPDNTQSSLKVDELMAALKKKDDDMRAMEERYKMYLEKARNVIRALDPKLNPATAEIQALRNQLADRDKQIINLERQCEQAKLREYEEKMIVTAWYNKSLSFQKLAIESRLGRSSPILSPGQSFLSQQRQVSNAPRRALSISVPATTSK
;
A
#
# COMPACT_ATOMS: atom_id res chain seq x y z
N MET A 1 30.02 -32.63 54.59
CA MET A 1 30.29 -33.69 55.61
C MET A 1 31.04 -33.15 56.83
N LEU A 2 32.16 -32.43 56.67
CA LEU A 2 32.93 -31.85 57.78
C LEU A 2 32.12 -30.95 58.73
N SER A 3 31.18 -30.13 58.23
CA SER A 3 30.35 -29.26 59.09
C SER A 3 29.40 -30.03 60.03
N SER A 4 28.92 -31.21 59.61
CA SER A 4 28.05 -32.04 60.46
C SER A 4 28.82 -32.77 61.55
N VAL A 5 30.08 -33.14 61.30
CA VAL A 5 30.93 -33.85 62.29
C VAL A 5 31.38 -32.88 63.39
N VAL A 6 31.77 -31.67 63.02
CA VAL A 6 32.16 -30.61 63.98
C VAL A 6 30.99 -30.25 64.89
N LEU A 7 29.77 -30.13 64.34
CA LEU A 7 28.58 -29.87 65.13
C LEU A 7 28.25 -31.00 66.11
N ARG A 8 28.33 -32.27 65.66
CA ARG A 8 28.13 -33.45 66.53
C ARG A 8 29.16 -33.52 67.65
N MET A 9 30.44 -33.31 67.32
CA MET A 9 31.52 -33.28 68.31
C MET A 9 31.27 -32.24 69.39
N ASN A 10 30.88 -31.01 69.01
CA ASN A 10 30.61 -29.95 69.97
C ASN A 10 29.41 -30.27 70.87
N ASN A 11 28.35 -30.88 70.32
CA ASN A 11 27.20 -31.30 71.11
C ASN A 11 27.56 -32.43 72.08
N LEU A 12 28.32 -33.43 71.63
CA LEU A 12 28.77 -34.55 72.47
C LEU A 12 29.70 -34.09 73.60
N LYS A 13 30.59 -33.13 73.34
CA LYS A 13 31.43 -32.51 74.39
C LYS A 13 30.60 -31.81 75.46
N LYS A 14 29.56 -31.06 75.05
CA LYS A 14 28.64 -30.40 76.00
C LYS A 14 27.89 -31.42 76.86
N ILE A 15 27.38 -32.49 76.24
CA ILE A 15 26.65 -33.54 76.97
C ILE A 15 27.57 -34.24 77.98
N LEU A 16 28.76 -34.66 77.56
CA LEU A 16 29.71 -35.33 78.47
C LEU A 16 30.10 -34.40 79.63
N GLN A 17 30.37 -33.13 79.35
CA GLN A 17 30.70 -32.14 80.38
C GLN A 17 29.57 -32.00 81.40
N MET A 18 28.33 -31.79 80.93
CA MET A 18 27.17 -31.68 81.81
C MET A 18 26.94 -32.93 82.66
N VAL A 19 27.16 -34.12 82.10
CA VAL A 19 27.04 -35.38 82.85
C VAL A 19 28.12 -35.46 83.92
N VAL A 20 29.38 -35.17 83.60
CA VAL A 20 30.49 -35.17 84.57
C VAL A 20 30.28 -34.14 85.66
N ASP A 21 29.86 -32.92 85.31
CA ASP A 21 29.53 -31.87 86.27
C ASP A 21 28.39 -32.32 87.20
N TYR A 22 27.37 -32.99 86.67
CA TYR A 22 26.27 -33.54 87.47
C TYR A 22 26.74 -34.62 88.46
N TYR A 23 27.67 -35.50 88.07
CA TYR A 23 28.26 -36.47 89.01
C TYR A 23 29.10 -35.79 90.11
N ASN A 24 29.89 -34.77 89.75
CA ASN A 24 30.73 -34.07 90.73
C ASN A 24 29.91 -33.19 91.68
N GLU A 25 28.92 -32.45 91.15
CA GLU A 25 28.13 -31.47 91.92
C GLU A 25 27.01 -32.12 92.74
N ILE A 26 26.31 -33.11 92.17
CA ILE A 26 25.11 -33.70 92.81
C ILE A 26 25.44 -35.01 93.51
N PHE A 27 26.32 -35.82 92.95
CA PHE A 27 26.69 -37.11 93.54
C PHE A 27 27.96 -37.06 94.41
N ALA A 28 28.66 -35.92 94.45
CA ALA A 28 29.89 -35.69 95.22
C ALA A 28 30.94 -36.81 95.05
N GLN A 29 30.95 -37.43 93.86
CA GLN A 29 31.78 -38.59 93.54
C GLN A 29 32.58 -38.29 92.29
N GLU A 30 33.91 -38.29 92.40
CA GLU A 30 34.78 -38.13 91.23
C GLU A 30 34.68 -39.37 90.33
N ILE A 31 34.33 -39.17 89.06
CA ILE A 31 34.42 -40.23 88.03
C ILE A 31 35.90 -40.40 87.63
N SER A 32 36.76 -40.79 88.56
CA SER A 32 38.20 -40.98 88.30
C SER A 32 38.51 -42.37 87.75
N ASP A 33 37.68 -43.36 88.08
CA ASP A 33 37.98 -44.78 87.85
C ASP A 33 37.18 -45.41 86.68
N PHE A 34 36.35 -44.63 85.98
CA PHE A 34 35.59 -45.08 84.80
C PHE A 34 36.18 -44.47 83.50
N PRO A 35 36.44 -45.26 82.43
CA PRO A 35 37.04 -44.75 81.21
C PRO A 35 36.08 -43.83 80.45
N LEU A 36 36.44 -42.55 80.31
CA LEU A 36 35.66 -41.57 79.54
C LEU A 36 35.56 -41.97 78.05
N PRO A 37 34.39 -41.77 77.41
CA PRO A 37 34.18 -42.15 76.01
C PRO A 37 35.01 -41.28 75.05
N ASP A 38 35.61 -41.91 74.03
CA ASP A 38 36.32 -41.20 72.96
C ASP A 38 35.31 -40.55 71.99
N LEU A 39 34.99 -39.28 72.26
CA LEU A 39 34.02 -38.50 71.49
C LEU A 39 34.42 -38.31 70.03
N ALA A 40 35.71 -38.42 69.68
CA ALA A 40 36.16 -38.34 68.30
C ALA A 40 35.75 -39.56 67.49
N ARG A 41 35.88 -40.75 68.07
CA ARG A 41 35.39 -42.00 67.46
C ARG A 41 33.87 -42.01 67.31
N VAL A 42 33.14 -41.45 68.27
CA VAL A 42 31.67 -41.33 68.18
C VAL A 42 31.27 -40.34 67.08
N ALA A 43 31.88 -39.16 67.01
CA ALA A 43 31.50 -38.11 66.06
C ALA A 43 31.89 -38.44 64.60
N GLU A 44 33.06 -39.06 64.39
CA GLU A 44 33.60 -39.34 63.06
C GLU A 44 33.16 -40.72 62.52
N HIS A 45 33.15 -41.74 63.37
CA HIS A 45 33.00 -43.14 62.95
C HIS A 45 31.72 -43.81 63.48
N SER A 46 30.93 -43.12 64.31
CA SER A 46 29.73 -43.69 64.97
C SER A 46 30.03 -45.00 65.71
N ASP A 47 31.19 -45.06 66.39
CA ASP A 47 31.66 -46.24 67.10
C ASP A 47 30.65 -46.65 68.21
N PRO A 48 30.03 -47.85 68.10
CA PRO A 48 29.00 -48.29 69.03
C PRO A 48 29.54 -48.56 70.44
N VAL A 49 30.84 -48.84 70.59
CA VAL A 49 31.47 -49.12 71.89
C VAL A 49 31.61 -47.82 72.69
N GLU A 50 32.14 -46.77 72.05
CA GLU A 50 32.31 -45.46 72.69
C GLU A 50 30.97 -44.76 72.91
N LEU A 51 29.99 -44.96 72.01
CA LEU A 51 28.61 -44.51 72.23
C LEU A 51 27.96 -45.24 73.42
N GLY A 52 28.22 -46.54 73.57
CA GLY A 52 27.75 -47.34 74.69
C GLY A 52 28.26 -46.81 76.04
N ARG A 53 29.54 -46.41 76.11
CA ARG A 53 30.12 -45.79 77.33
C ARG A 53 29.49 -44.46 77.69
N LEU A 54 29.20 -43.61 76.70
CA LEU A 54 28.48 -42.36 76.93
C LEU A 54 27.07 -42.63 77.47
N LEU A 55 26.37 -43.63 76.92
CA LEU A 55 25.04 -44.05 77.40
C LEU A 55 25.09 -44.66 78.80
N GLN A 56 26.16 -45.39 79.17
CA GLN A 56 26.35 -45.95 80.51
C GLN A 56 26.48 -44.87 81.58
N LEU A 57 27.19 -43.76 81.30
CA LEU A 57 27.27 -42.61 82.22
C LEU A 57 25.90 -41.96 82.43
N VAL A 58 25.13 -41.77 81.35
CA VAL A 58 23.75 -41.22 81.41
C VAL A 58 22.83 -42.17 82.16
N LEU A 59 22.96 -43.49 81.94
CA LEU A 59 22.21 -44.51 82.66
C LEU A 59 22.52 -44.47 84.16
N GLY A 60 23.78 -44.29 84.56
CA GLY A 60 24.14 -44.14 85.97
C GLY A 60 23.55 -42.88 86.62
N CYS A 61 23.34 -41.79 85.87
CA CYS A 61 22.55 -40.65 86.35
C CYS A 61 21.08 -41.04 86.54
N ALA A 62 20.50 -41.76 85.58
CA ALA A 62 19.08 -42.11 85.57
C ALA A 62 18.70 -43.11 86.68
N VAL A 63 19.56 -44.08 86.97
CA VAL A 63 19.29 -45.15 87.94
C VAL A 63 19.24 -44.64 89.39
N ARG A 64 19.81 -43.48 89.68
CA ARG A 64 19.64 -42.85 91.01
C ARG A 64 18.25 -42.20 91.20
N CYS A 65 17.42 -42.16 90.15
CA CYS A 65 16.03 -41.71 90.19
C CYS A 65 15.08 -42.92 90.16
N GLU A 66 14.25 -43.10 91.19
CA GLU A 66 13.36 -44.28 91.35
C GLU A 66 12.44 -44.55 90.14
N GLN A 67 12.03 -43.49 89.43
CA GLN A 67 11.13 -43.58 88.27
C GLN A 67 11.75 -44.37 87.10
N TYR A 68 13.06 -44.27 86.88
CA TYR A 68 13.73 -44.93 85.77
C TYR A 68 14.05 -46.41 86.04
N ILE A 69 14.21 -46.79 87.31
CA ILE A 69 14.38 -48.20 87.71
C ILE A 69 13.12 -49.01 87.34
N GLN A 70 11.93 -48.47 87.60
CA GLN A 70 10.67 -49.13 87.25
C GLN A 70 10.52 -49.32 85.73
N ILE A 71 10.95 -48.35 84.93
CA ILE A 71 10.93 -48.45 83.47
C ILE A 71 11.90 -49.55 82.98
N ILE A 72 13.11 -49.61 83.56
CA ILE A 72 14.09 -50.66 83.22
C ILE A 72 13.50 -52.06 83.50
N MET A 73 12.74 -52.24 84.59
CA MET A 73 12.07 -53.51 84.92
C MET A 73 10.95 -53.92 83.95
N THR A 74 10.48 -53.03 83.08
CA THR A 74 9.49 -53.36 82.02
C THR A 74 10.12 -53.78 80.70
N LEU A 75 11.45 -53.67 80.56
CA LEU A 75 12.17 -54.06 79.34
C LEU A 75 12.30 -55.58 79.23
N GLU A 76 12.72 -56.06 78.07
CA GLU A 76 12.99 -57.49 77.84
C GLU A 76 14.14 -57.99 78.74
N GLU A 77 14.04 -59.22 79.26
CA GLU A 77 14.97 -59.78 80.27
C GLU A 77 16.44 -59.75 79.82
N SER A 78 16.68 -59.95 78.52
CA SER A 78 18.00 -59.83 77.88
C SER A 78 18.58 -58.41 77.98
N VAL A 79 17.73 -57.38 77.88
CA VAL A 79 18.12 -55.97 77.98
C VAL A 79 18.32 -55.57 79.44
N GLN A 80 17.46 -56.05 80.34
CA GLN A 80 17.61 -55.82 81.79
C GLN A 80 18.96 -56.33 82.30
N HIS A 81 19.40 -57.51 81.85
CA HIS A 81 20.68 -58.07 82.23
C HIS A 81 21.87 -57.18 81.79
N VAL A 82 21.83 -56.63 80.57
CA VAL A 82 22.87 -55.72 80.06
C VAL A 82 22.92 -54.42 80.86
N VAL A 83 21.75 -53.85 81.16
CA VAL A 83 21.61 -52.61 81.96
C VAL A 83 22.12 -52.82 83.39
N MET A 84 21.78 -53.94 84.04
CA MET A 84 22.25 -54.25 85.40
C MET A 84 23.77 -54.43 85.47
N THR A 85 24.35 -55.10 84.47
CA THR A 85 25.81 -55.26 84.37
C THR A 85 26.49 -53.90 84.25
N ALA A 86 25.94 -52.98 83.46
CA ALA A 86 26.47 -51.63 83.28
C ALA A 86 26.39 -50.75 84.55
N ILE A 87 25.38 -50.95 85.40
CA ILE A 87 25.22 -50.26 86.69
C ILE A 87 26.22 -50.78 87.72
N GLN A 88 26.44 -52.10 87.79
CA GLN A 88 27.38 -52.70 88.74
C GLN A 88 28.82 -52.25 88.48
N GLU A 89 29.20 -52.07 87.22
CA GLU A 89 30.52 -51.58 86.83
C GLU A 89 30.79 -50.14 87.32
N LEU A 90 29.74 -49.34 87.56
CA LEU A 90 29.82 -47.94 88.00
C LEU A 90 29.94 -47.74 89.53
N MET A 91 29.70 -48.75 90.36
CA MET A 91 29.39 -48.59 91.80
C MET A 91 30.40 -49.21 92.79
N SER A 92 31.68 -49.45 92.44
CA SER A 92 32.59 -50.29 93.24
C SER A 92 33.72 -49.58 94.02
N LYS A 93 33.43 -48.86 95.15
CA LYS A 93 34.17 -48.87 96.47
C LYS A 93 33.89 -47.67 97.40
N GLU A 94 33.83 -47.94 98.72
CA GLU A 94 33.82 -46.95 99.83
C GLU A 94 34.45 -47.58 101.12
N THR A 95 34.90 -46.73 102.08
CA THR A 95 35.31 -46.99 103.51
C THR A 95 36.76 -47.42 103.84
N VAL A 96 37.46 -47.01 104.93
CA VAL A 96 37.29 -46.14 106.12
C VAL A 96 38.68 -45.93 106.79
N ALA A 97 38.92 -44.80 107.47
CA ALA A 97 39.95 -44.71 108.52
C ALA A 97 39.53 -43.71 109.64
N PRO A 98 39.75 -44.03 110.92
CA PRO A 98 39.77 -43.04 112.00
C PRO A 98 41.14 -42.92 112.70
N PHE A 99 41.35 -41.70 113.19
CA PHE A 99 42.49 -41.11 113.88
C PHE A 99 42.31 -41.19 115.42
N GLY A 100 43.40 -41.10 116.21
CA GLY A 100 43.37 -40.36 117.48
C GLY A 100 43.88 -41.02 118.78
N ALA A 101 45.04 -40.50 119.23
CA ALA A 101 45.36 -39.96 120.57
C ALA A 101 45.41 -40.85 121.85
N GLU A 102 46.64 -40.94 122.37
CA GLU A 102 47.19 -40.89 123.75
C GLU A 102 46.28 -40.90 125.00
N LEU A 103 46.74 -41.58 126.07
CA LEU A 103 47.06 -41.02 127.42
C LEU A 103 47.02 -42.08 128.54
N SER A 104 47.96 -42.02 129.50
CA SER A 104 47.68 -41.66 130.92
C SER A 104 48.68 -42.21 131.98
N GLY A 105 48.78 -41.43 133.07
CA GLY A 105 49.46 -41.66 134.36
C GLY A 105 50.33 -40.45 134.70
N ASP A 106 49.96 -39.46 135.52
CA ASP A 106 49.54 -39.56 136.93
C ASP A 106 48.67 -38.38 137.38
N LEU A 107 47.61 -38.69 138.13
CA LEU A 107 46.52 -37.80 138.58
C LEU A 107 46.93 -36.59 139.46
N GLU A 108 48.15 -36.53 139.98
CA GLU A 108 48.62 -35.41 140.81
C GLU A 108 49.13 -34.23 139.96
N GLN A 109 49.71 -34.51 138.78
CA GLN A 109 50.05 -33.48 137.80
C GLN A 109 48.79 -32.88 137.18
N GLN A 110 47.70 -33.67 137.11
CA GLN A 110 46.41 -33.22 136.61
C GLN A 110 45.75 -32.19 137.54
N VAL A 111 45.87 -32.33 138.87
CA VAL A 111 45.33 -31.33 139.81
C VAL A 111 46.16 -30.04 139.79
N ALA A 112 47.49 -30.13 139.73
CA ALA A 112 48.35 -28.95 139.60
C ALA A 112 48.13 -28.22 138.25
N ALA A 113 48.03 -28.99 137.15
CA ALA A 113 47.70 -28.46 135.83
C ALA A 113 46.31 -27.80 135.82
N LEU A 114 45.29 -28.41 136.44
CA LEU A 114 43.96 -27.81 136.53
C LEU A 114 43.94 -26.54 137.40
N GLN A 115 44.78 -26.44 138.43
CA GLN A 115 44.89 -25.23 139.26
C GLN A 115 45.59 -24.09 138.51
N GLU A 116 46.64 -24.41 137.74
CA GLU A 116 47.36 -23.49 136.85
C GLU A 116 46.51 -23.06 135.65
N GLU A 117 45.74 -23.99 135.09
CA GLU A 117 44.76 -23.75 134.03
C GLU A 117 43.61 -22.89 134.55
N ARG A 118 43.10 -23.14 135.76
CA ARG A 118 42.08 -22.29 136.40
C ARG A 118 42.60 -20.87 136.66
N ASN A 119 43.85 -20.71 137.05
CA ASN A 119 44.46 -19.39 137.23
C ASN A 119 44.78 -18.70 135.89
N SER A 120 45.19 -19.45 134.87
CA SER A 120 45.37 -18.93 133.51
C SER A 120 44.05 -18.50 132.89
N LEU A 121 42.99 -19.29 133.05
CA LEU A 121 41.64 -18.97 132.63
C LEU A 121 41.08 -17.77 133.38
N LEU A 122 41.40 -17.58 134.66
CA LEU A 122 41.03 -16.36 135.39
C LEU A 122 41.76 -15.13 134.84
N ALA A 123 43.08 -15.23 134.60
CA ALA A 123 43.84 -14.14 133.99
C ALA A 123 43.34 -13.83 132.57
N GLU A 124 42.98 -14.85 131.80
CA GLU A 124 42.36 -14.68 130.49
C GLU A 124 40.95 -14.06 130.61
N ASN A 125 40.16 -14.44 131.61
CA ASN A 125 38.86 -13.85 131.89
C ASN A 125 38.99 -12.37 132.29
N ASP A 126 39.99 -12.01 133.09
CA ASP A 126 40.28 -10.63 133.44
C ASP A 126 40.71 -9.82 132.20
N VAL A 127 41.56 -10.38 131.34
CA VAL A 127 41.95 -9.73 130.07
C VAL A 127 40.77 -9.59 129.11
N LEU A 128 39.92 -10.61 129.00
CA LEU A 128 38.69 -10.57 128.20
C LEU A 128 37.69 -9.58 128.76
N THR A 129 37.59 -9.46 130.09
CA THR A 129 36.75 -8.48 130.78
C THR A 129 37.27 -7.06 130.56
N ASP A 130 38.58 -6.84 130.65
CA ASP A 130 39.20 -5.55 130.32
C ASP A 130 39.04 -5.20 128.84
N ARG A 131 39.10 -6.19 127.94
CA ARG A 131 38.85 -6.00 126.51
C ARG A 131 37.36 -5.73 126.22
N ALA A 132 36.45 -6.36 126.96
CA ALA A 132 35.01 -6.08 126.88
C ALA A 132 34.70 -4.67 127.40
N ASN A 133 35.28 -4.27 128.53
CA ASN A 133 35.16 -2.91 129.07
C ASN A 133 35.75 -1.86 128.10
N GLN A 134 36.85 -2.18 127.41
CA GLN A 134 37.41 -1.34 126.34
C GLN A 134 36.49 -1.26 125.11
N LEU A 135 35.74 -2.32 124.80
CA LEU A 135 34.73 -2.33 123.75
C LEU A 135 33.50 -1.49 124.13
N ASP A 136 33.02 -1.61 125.37
CA ASP A 136 31.95 -0.77 125.93
C ASP A 136 32.33 0.73 125.92
N THR A 137 33.63 1.05 125.94
CA THR A 137 34.10 2.45 125.82
C THR A 137 33.92 3.04 124.42
N PHE A 138 33.74 2.22 123.37
CA PHE A 138 33.39 2.70 122.03
C PHE A 138 31.91 3.12 121.91
N ASP A 139 31.04 2.63 122.80
CA ASP A 139 29.62 2.99 122.86
C ASP A 139 29.34 4.27 123.67
N ASP A 140 30.32 4.77 124.45
CA ASP A 140 30.21 6.04 125.18
C ASP A 140 30.71 7.25 124.35
N PRO A 141 29.81 8.13 123.86
CA PRO A 141 30.17 9.28 123.02
C PRO A 141 30.99 10.36 123.75
N SER A 142 31.17 10.26 125.06
CA SER A 142 31.99 11.20 125.85
C SER A 142 33.50 10.93 125.76
N THR A 143 33.90 9.70 125.38
CA THR A 143 35.31 9.32 125.27
C THR A 143 35.89 9.57 123.86
N PRO A 144 37.23 9.77 123.73
CA PRO A 144 37.87 9.97 122.43
C PRO A 144 37.67 8.81 121.45
N SER A 145 37.61 7.58 121.97
CA SER A 145 37.39 6.36 121.20
C SER A 145 35.95 6.26 120.70
N GLY A 146 34.95 6.56 121.54
CA GLY A 146 33.54 6.58 121.14
C GLY A 146 33.21 7.69 120.13
N LYS A 147 33.81 8.88 120.25
CA LYS A 147 33.68 9.93 119.21
C LYS A 147 34.22 9.51 117.86
N LYS A 148 35.38 8.83 117.84
CA LYS A 148 35.97 8.29 116.60
C LYS A 148 35.11 7.17 116.02
N HIS A 149 34.54 6.31 116.86
CA HIS A 149 33.62 5.26 116.44
C HIS A 149 32.35 5.83 115.81
N SER A 150 31.68 6.76 116.49
CA SER A 150 30.49 7.46 115.98
C SER A 150 30.78 8.21 114.67
N GLN A 151 31.94 8.86 114.56
CA GLN A 151 32.34 9.53 113.31
C GLN A 151 32.59 8.53 112.17
N LEU A 152 33.23 7.40 112.42
CA LEU A 152 33.42 6.33 111.43
C LEU A 152 32.09 5.67 111.05
N GLN A 153 31.17 5.51 111.99
CA GLN A 153 29.83 4.98 111.75
C GLN A 153 28.99 5.93 110.88
N GLN A 154 29.02 7.23 111.16
CA GLN A 154 28.37 8.23 110.30
C GLN A 154 29.01 8.26 108.90
N GLN A 155 30.34 8.12 108.80
CA GLN A 155 31.00 7.99 107.50
C GLN A 155 30.54 6.72 106.75
N LEU A 156 30.43 5.59 107.45
CA LEU A 156 29.92 4.35 106.88
C LEU A 156 28.48 4.52 106.36
N GLU A 157 27.60 5.13 107.15
CA GLU A 157 26.22 5.44 106.74
C GLU A 157 26.18 6.37 105.53
N THR A 158 26.97 7.46 105.52
CA THR A 158 27.02 8.37 104.35
C THR A 158 27.52 7.67 103.09
N VAL A 159 28.53 6.82 103.20
CA VAL A 159 29.05 6.03 102.06
C VAL A 159 28.02 5.00 101.61
N GLN A 160 27.29 4.37 102.53
CA GLN A 160 26.20 3.46 102.18
C GLN A 160 25.06 4.18 101.44
N GLU A 161 24.62 5.35 101.94
CA GLU A 161 23.61 6.18 101.26
C GLU A 161 24.07 6.63 99.87
N GLU A 162 25.32 7.07 99.73
CA GLU A 162 25.92 7.41 98.43
C GLU A 162 25.97 6.20 97.51
N ASN A 163 26.31 5.02 98.02
CA ASN A 163 26.34 3.79 97.24
C ASN A 163 24.94 3.41 96.73
N PHE A 164 23.91 3.45 97.58
CA PHE A 164 22.52 3.22 97.15
C PHE A 164 22.05 4.25 96.12
N ARG A 165 22.42 5.53 96.26
CA ARG A 165 22.12 6.56 95.24
C ARG A 165 22.83 6.28 93.92
N LEU A 166 24.10 5.88 93.96
CA LEU A 166 24.88 5.53 92.78
C LEU A 166 24.35 4.26 92.11
N GLU A 167 23.92 3.26 92.88
CA GLU A 167 23.25 2.06 92.36
C GLU A 167 21.94 2.39 91.67
N ALA A 168 21.08 3.23 92.28
CA ALA A 168 19.85 3.69 91.66
C ALA A 168 20.11 4.46 90.36
N ALA A 169 21.07 5.39 90.36
CA ALA A 169 21.44 6.13 89.15
C ALA A 169 22.02 5.21 88.06
N LYS A 170 22.83 4.22 88.44
CA LYS A 170 23.36 3.21 87.52
C LYS A 170 22.23 2.39 86.88
N ASP A 171 21.21 2.00 87.65
CA ASP A 171 20.05 1.28 87.13
C ASP A 171 19.20 2.15 86.21
N ASP A 172 18.98 3.43 86.54
CA ASP A 172 18.30 4.40 85.66
C ASP A 172 19.06 4.58 84.34
N TYR A 173 20.39 4.72 84.39
CA TYR A 173 21.22 4.79 83.19
C TYR A 173 21.19 3.50 82.38
N ARG A 174 21.17 2.34 83.02
CA ARG A 174 21.04 1.04 82.35
C ARG A 174 19.72 0.95 81.59
N ILE A 175 18.59 1.30 82.22
CA ILE A 175 17.27 1.33 81.58
C ILE A 175 17.27 2.33 80.41
N HIS A 176 17.90 3.49 80.57
CA HIS A 176 17.98 4.48 79.49
C HIS A 176 18.80 3.97 78.30
N CYS A 177 19.92 3.27 78.54
CA CYS A 177 20.69 2.61 77.49
C CYS A 177 19.86 1.54 76.77
N GLU A 178 19.14 0.69 77.50
CA GLU A 178 18.26 -0.35 76.92
C GLU A 178 17.16 0.27 76.03
N GLU A 179 16.56 1.40 76.45
CA GLU A 179 15.55 2.12 75.67
C GLU A 179 16.15 2.77 74.41
N LEU A 180 17.35 3.36 74.52
CA LEU A 180 18.07 3.91 73.35
C LEU A 180 18.47 2.83 72.35
N GLU A 181 18.90 1.66 72.82
CA GLU A 181 19.19 0.50 71.97
C GLU A 181 17.95 0.02 71.22
N LYS A 182 16.80 -0.03 71.91
CA LYS A 182 15.52 -0.38 71.27
C LYS A 182 15.13 0.64 70.20
N GLN A 183 15.26 1.94 70.49
CA GLN A 183 14.99 3.00 69.50
C GLN A 183 15.95 2.93 68.31
N LEU A 184 17.22 2.61 68.54
CA LEU A 184 18.20 2.41 67.47
C LEU A 184 17.76 1.26 66.54
N ILE A 185 17.35 0.12 67.10
CA ILE A 185 16.87 -1.03 66.35
C ILE A 185 15.61 -0.68 65.56
N GLU A 186 14.65 0.04 66.16
CA GLU A 186 13.43 0.47 65.47
C GLU A 186 13.72 1.43 64.32
N VAL A 187 14.69 2.33 64.47
CA VAL A 187 15.12 3.23 63.40
C VAL A 187 15.88 2.47 62.30
N GLN A 188 16.70 1.49 62.66
CA GLN A 188 17.37 0.60 61.70
C GLN A 188 16.34 -0.18 60.87
N HIS A 189 15.35 -0.80 61.51
CA HIS A 189 14.27 -1.51 60.83
C HIS A 189 13.50 -0.60 59.85
N ARG A 190 13.14 0.62 60.29
CA ARG A 190 12.49 1.60 59.40
C ARG A 190 13.37 2.00 58.22
N ASN A 191 14.68 2.10 58.43
CA ASN A 191 15.62 2.44 57.36
C ASN A 191 15.72 1.29 56.33
N ASP A 192 15.76 0.05 56.79
CA ASP A 192 15.76 -1.13 55.93
C ASP A 192 14.46 -1.23 55.11
N GLU A 193 13.31 -0.97 55.73
CA GLU A 193 12.01 -0.90 55.03
C GLU A 193 11.98 0.21 53.97
N LEU A 194 12.44 1.43 54.31
CA LEU A 194 12.51 2.54 53.36
C LEU A 194 13.49 2.25 52.22
N THR A 195 14.58 1.55 52.50
CA THR A 195 15.57 1.13 51.50
C THR A 195 14.96 0.08 50.55
N GLY A 196 14.24 -0.91 51.09
CA GLY A 196 13.51 -1.90 50.30
C GLY A 196 12.46 -1.26 49.38
N LEU A 197 11.64 -0.34 49.91
CA LEU A 197 10.67 0.41 49.10
C LEU A 197 11.33 1.25 48.00
N ALA A 198 12.51 1.82 48.27
CA ALA A 198 13.26 2.57 47.27
C ALA A 198 13.81 1.66 46.15
N GLU A 199 14.23 0.44 46.49
CA GLU A 199 14.66 -0.57 45.53
C GLU A 199 13.50 -1.08 44.67
N GLU A 200 12.35 -1.37 45.28
CA GLU A 200 11.12 -1.73 44.55
C GLU A 200 10.67 -0.61 43.61
N SER A 201 10.70 0.65 44.06
CA SER A 201 10.38 1.81 43.23
C SER A 201 11.32 1.95 42.03
N ARG A 202 12.62 1.64 42.19
CA ARG A 202 13.57 1.59 41.08
C ARG A 202 13.25 0.44 40.12
N ALA A 203 12.98 -0.76 40.63
CA ALA A 203 12.63 -1.91 39.81
C ALA A 203 11.36 -1.66 38.97
N LEU A 204 10.31 -1.12 39.58
CA LEU A 204 9.07 -0.75 38.87
C LEU A 204 9.31 0.33 37.81
N LYS A 205 10.24 1.25 38.05
CA LYS A 205 10.61 2.27 37.05
C LYS A 205 11.32 1.63 35.85
N ASP A 206 12.23 0.70 36.10
CA ASP A 206 12.92 -0.03 35.04
C ASP A 206 11.92 -0.87 34.22
N GLU A 207 10.96 -1.53 34.87
CA GLU A 207 9.86 -2.24 34.19
C GLU A 207 9.00 -1.30 33.34
N LEU A 208 8.64 -0.12 33.85
CA LEU A 208 7.92 0.90 33.08
C LEU A 208 8.69 1.34 31.84
N ASP A 209 10.02 1.50 31.95
CA ASP A 209 10.86 1.90 30.81
C ASP A 209 10.96 0.77 29.77
N VAL A 210 11.00 -0.50 30.19
CA VAL A 210 10.89 -1.65 29.28
C VAL A 210 9.53 -1.65 28.57
N VAL A 211 8.43 -1.45 29.31
CA VAL A 211 7.08 -1.41 28.74
C VAL A 211 6.92 -0.24 27.76
N ARG A 212 7.47 0.94 28.05
CA ARG A 212 7.50 2.08 27.12
C ARG A 212 8.23 1.73 25.82
N ASN A 213 9.42 1.13 25.91
CA ASN A 213 10.16 0.70 24.72
C ASN A 213 9.39 -0.36 23.90
N CYS A 214 8.73 -1.30 24.57
CA CYS A 214 7.84 -2.26 23.92
C CYS A 214 6.66 -1.57 23.23
N SER A 215 6.03 -0.58 23.87
CA SER A 215 4.94 0.22 23.31
C SER A 215 5.38 0.97 22.05
N ASP A 216 6.53 1.66 22.08
CA ASP A 216 7.07 2.38 20.93
C ASP A 216 7.35 1.43 19.76
N ARG A 217 7.87 0.23 20.06
CA ARG A 217 8.07 -0.82 19.05
C ARG A 217 6.75 -1.32 18.46
N VAL A 218 5.69 -1.45 19.27
CA VAL A 218 4.35 -1.80 18.78
C VAL A 218 3.84 -0.73 17.83
N VAL A 219 3.94 0.57 18.18
CA VAL A 219 3.52 1.68 17.31
C VAL A 219 4.25 1.64 15.95
N MET A 220 5.56 1.37 15.96
CA MET A 220 6.35 1.22 14.72
C MET A 220 5.88 0.03 13.87
N LEU A 221 5.56 -1.10 14.51
CA LEU A 221 5.04 -2.28 13.83
C LEU A 221 3.63 -2.01 13.27
N GLU A 222 2.75 -1.35 14.01
CA GLU A 222 1.42 -0.95 13.55
C GLU A 222 1.50 -0.03 12.33
N ALA A 223 2.39 0.97 12.36
CA ALA A 223 2.64 1.83 11.21
C ALA A 223 3.10 1.03 9.98
N SER A 224 3.98 0.04 10.18
CA SER A 224 4.44 -0.84 9.10
C SER A 224 3.30 -1.68 8.53
N VAL A 225 2.45 -2.27 9.38
CA VAL A 225 1.26 -3.03 8.96
C VAL A 225 0.32 -2.15 8.14
N GLU A 226 0.12 -0.90 8.55
CA GLU A 226 -0.73 0.04 7.83
C GLU A 226 -0.16 0.41 6.44
N THR A 227 1.17 0.47 6.30
CA THR A 227 1.78 0.61 4.97
C THR A 227 1.60 -0.63 4.11
N TYR A 228 1.68 -1.84 4.68
CA TYR A 228 1.47 -3.09 3.95
C TYR A 228 0.00 -3.28 3.53
N LYS A 229 -0.97 -2.88 4.36
CA LYS A 229 -2.39 -2.84 4.00
C LYS A 229 -2.64 -1.94 2.79
N ARG A 230 -2.13 -0.70 2.81
CA ARG A 230 -2.22 0.20 1.64
C ARG A 230 -1.58 -0.38 0.38
N LYS A 231 -0.44 -1.07 0.51
CA LYS A 231 0.18 -1.78 -0.63
C LYS A 231 -0.70 -2.91 -1.16
N LEU A 232 -1.37 -3.67 -0.29
CA LEU A 232 -2.30 -4.73 -0.68
C LEU A 232 -3.55 -4.18 -1.36
N GLU A 233 -4.09 -3.05 -0.90
CA GLU A 233 -5.20 -2.34 -1.55
C GLU A 233 -4.80 -1.90 -2.96
N ASN A 234 -3.64 -1.26 -3.12
CA ASN A 234 -3.11 -0.87 -4.43
C ASN A 234 -2.90 -2.08 -5.37
N LEU A 235 -2.43 -3.22 -4.85
CA LEU A 235 -2.33 -4.46 -5.62
C LEU A 235 -3.71 -4.99 -6.02
N GLY A 236 -4.72 -4.84 -5.16
CA GLY A 236 -6.12 -5.13 -5.48
C GLY A 236 -6.64 -4.25 -6.61
N ASP A 237 -6.38 -2.95 -6.57
CA ASP A 237 -6.75 -1.99 -7.61
C ASP A 237 -6.08 -2.33 -8.94
N LEU A 238 -4.78 -2.63 -8.93
CA LEU A 238 -4.03 -3.02 -10.11
C LEU A 238 -4.58 -4.32 -10.73
N LYS A 239 -4.95 -5.31 -9.90
CA LYS A 239 -5.62 -6.53 -10.38
C LYS A 239 -6.97 -6.26 -11.03
N ARG A 240 -7.77 -5.32 -10.50
CA ARG A 240 -9.04 -4.92 -11.13
C ARG A 240 -8.81 -4.20 -12.45
N GLN A 241 -7.81 -3.31 -12.51
CA GLN A 241 -7.42 -2.65 -13.76
C GLN A 241 -6.94 -3.64 -14.81
N MET A 242 -6.15 -4.65 -14.41
CA MET A 242 -5.69 -5.71 -15.30
C MET A 242 -6.87 -6.49 -15.89
N LYS A 243 -7.84 -6.92 -15.06
CA LYS A 243 -9.05 -7.59 -15.55
C LYS A 243 -9.85 -6.73 -16.52
N LEU A 244 -10.01 -5.44 -16.21
CA LEU A 244 -10.72 -4.52 -17.10
C LEU A 244 -10.00 -4.38 -18.46
N LEU A 245 -8.66 -4.34 -18.46
CA LEU A 245 -7.87 -4.31 -19.70
C LEU A 245 -7.97 -5.63 -20.47
N GLU A 246 -8.01 -6.77 -19.78
CA GLU A 246 -8.24 -8.09 -20.41
C GLU A 246 -9.63 -8.19 -21.05
N GLU A 247 -10.68 -7.73 -20.36
CA GLU A 247 -12.06 -7.67 -20.88
C GLU A 247 -12.17 -6.72 -22.08
N ASN A 248 -11.53 -5.55 -22.01
CA ASN A 248 -11.47 -4.62 -23.14
C ASN A 248 -10.73 -5.22 -24.33
N ASN A 249 -9.59 -5.88 -24.11
CA ASN A 249 -8.85 -6.57 -25.18
C ASN A 249 -9.67 -7.71 -25.81
N MET A 250 -10.42 -8.47 -25.00
CA MET A 250 -11.35 -9.48 -25.50
C MET A 250 -12.42 -8.86 -26.39
N THR A 251 -12.97 -7.72 -25.97
CA THR A 251 -13.96 -6.97 -26.75
C THR A 251 -13.37 -6.46 -28.07
N TYR A 252 -12.15 -5.91 -28.05
CA TYR A 252 -11.45 -5.49 -29.28
C TYR A 252 -11.19 -6.66 -30.22
N MET A 253 -10.82 -7.83 -29.68
CA MET A 253 -10.62 -9.03 -30.48
C MET A 253 -11.94 -9.50 -31.11
N GLN A 254 -13.04 -9.55 -30.35
CA GLN A 254 -14.37 -9.90 -30.87
C GLN A 254 -14.83 -8.92 -31.97
N ASN A 255 -14.65 -7.61 -31.75
CA ASN A 255 -14.98 -6.59 -32.75
C ASN A 255 -14.13 -6.75 -34.02
N THR A 256 -12.83 -7.06 -33.87
CA THR A 256 -11.94 -7.30 -35.00
C THR A 256 -12.42 -8.49 -35.82
N VAL A 257 -12.75 -9.61 -35.18
CA VAL A 257 -13.28 -10.80 -35.85
C VAL A 257 -14.60 -10.49 -36.58
N SER A 258 -15.52 -9.77 -35.94
CA SER A 258 -16.78 -9.35 -36.57
C SER A 258 -16.54 -8.49 -37.81
N LEU A 259 -15.63 -7.52 -37.73
CA LEU A 259 -15.27 -6.67 -38.86
C LEU A 259 -14.60 -7.46 -39.99
N GLU A 260 -13.77 -8.46 -39.66
CA GLU A 260 -13.20 -9.35 -40.66
C GLU A 260 -14.27 -10.21 -41.36
N GLU A 261 -15.28 -10.68 -40.64
CA GLU A 261 -16.41 -11.40 -41.24
C GLU A 261 -17.25 -10.50 -42.15
N GLU A 262 -17.54 -9.27 -41.73
CA GLU A 262 -18.20 -8.27 -42.57
C GLU A 262 -17.39 -7.95 -43.83
N LEU A 263 -16.06 -7.82 -43.69
CA LEU A 263 -15.17 -7.62 -44.82
C LEU A 263 -15.18 -8.81 -45.78
N ARG A 264 -15.21 -10.05 -45.28
CA ARG A 264 -15.36 -11.26 -46.12
C ARG A 264 -16.68 -11.24 -46.89
N LYS A 265 -17.79 -10.88 -46.23
CA LYS A 265 -19.12 -10.76 -46.89
C LYS A 265 -19.11 -9.66 -47.96
N ALA A 266 -18.54 -8.49 -47.65
CA ALA A 266 -18.41 -7.38 -48.59
C ALA A 266 -17.56 -7.76 -49.81
N ASN A 267 -16.45 -8.48 -49.61
CA ASN A 267 -15.61 -8.98 -50.69
C ASN A 267 -16.34 -10.03 -51.56
N ALA A 268 -17.13 -10.92 -50.96
CA ALA A 268 -17.96 -11.86 -51.71
C ALA A 268 -19.02 -11.15 -52.57
N ALA A 269 -19.72 -10.16 -51.99
CA ALA A 269 -20.68 -9.33 -52.72
C ALA A 269 -20.00 -8.55 -53.86
N ARG A 270 -18.79 -8.02 -53.63
CA ARG A 270 -18.00 -7.34 -54.66
C ARG A 270 -17.60 -8.28 -55.80
N ALA A 271 -17.21 -9.51 -55.49
CA ALA A 271 -16.93 -10.52 -56.51
C ALA A 271 -18.17 -10.82 -57.36
N GLN A 272 -19.35 -10.95 -56.73
CA GLN A 272 -20.63 -11.11 -57.43
C GLN A 272 -20.93 -9.91 -58.32
N LEU A 273 -20.77 -8.67 -57.83
CA LEU A 273 -20.96 -7.46 -58.65
C LEU A 273 -20.05 -7.42 -59.88
N GLU A 274 -18.79 -7.82 -59.76
CA GLU A 274 -17.89 -7.93 -60.92
C GLU A 274 -18.33 -9.02 -61.91
N THR A 275 -18.94 -10.11 -61.44
CA THR A 275 -19.55 -11.10 -62.35
C THR A 275 -20.75 -10.53 -63.10
N TYR A 276 -21.66 -9.83 -62.41
CA TYR A 276 -22.80 -9.17 -63.04
C TYR A 276 -22.37 -8.08 -64.01
N LYS A 277 -21.34 -7.29 -63.67
CA LYS A 277 -20.77 -6.28 -64.56
C LYS A 277 -20.25 -6.90 -65.86
N ARG A 278 -19.54 -8.04 -65.79
CA ARG A 278 -19.09 -8.78 -66.99
C ARG A 278 -20.29 -9.29 -67.80
N GLN A 279 -21.33 -9.81 -67.16
CA GLN A 279 -22.54 -10.24 -67.86
C GLN A 279 -23.23 -9.09 -68.59
N VAL A 280 -23.34 -7.91 -67.95
CA VAL A 280 -23.90 -6.70 -68.58
C VAL A 280 -23.06 -6.27 -69.78
N GLN A 281 -21.72 -6.26 -69.66
CA GLN A 281 -20.84 -5.93 -70.79
C GLN A 281 -20.98 -6.91 -71.95
N GLU A 282 -21.09 -8.20 -71.66
CA GLU A 282 -21.30 -9.24 -72.68
C GLU A 282 -22.67 -9.11 -73.36
N LEU A 283 -23.74 -8.84 -72.61
CA LEU A 283 -25.06 -8.54 -73.18
C LEU A 283 -25.04 -7.28 -74.03
N HIS A 284 -24.33 -6.23 -73.60
CA HIS A 284 -24.17 -5.01 -74.38
C HIS A 284 -23.39 -5.23 -75.68
N ARG A 285 -22.35 -6.08 -75.65
CA ARG A 285 -21.61 -6.52 -76.85
C ARG A 285 -22.53 -7.27 -77.80
N LYS A 286 -23.31 -8.23 -77.30
CA LYS A 286 -24.30 -8.98 -78.10
C LYS A 286 -25.35 -8.06 -78.71
N LEU A 287 -25.91 -7.14 -77.94
CA LEU A 287 -26.88 -6.16 -78.43
C LEU A 287 -26.28 -5.28 -79.54
N SER A 288 -25.03 -4.83 -79.37
CA SER A 288 -24.33 -4.06 -80.39
C SER A 288 -24.08 -4.88 -81.66
N GLU A 289 -23.80 -6.17 -81.54
CA GLU A 289 -23.65 -7.08 -82.67
C GLU A 289 -24.98 -7.33 -83.40
N GLU A 290 -26.07 -7.59 -82.68
CA GLU A 290 -27.40 -7.72 -83.29
C GLU A 290 -27.86 -6.42 -83.93
N SER A 291 -27.57 -5.26 -83.32
CA SER A 291 -27.83 -3.95 -83.92
C SER A 291 -27.09 -3.79 -85.26
N ARG A 292 -25.78 -4.11 -85.31
CA ARG A 292 -25.01 -4.06 -86.55
C ARG A 292 -25.52 -5.03 -87.61
N ARG A 293 -25.97 -6.23 -87.21
CA ARG A 293 -26.59 -7.19 -88.12
C ARG A 293 -27.90 -6.66 -88.67
N ALA A 294 -28.75 -6.07 -87.82
CA ALA A 294 -30.00 -5.44 -88.24
C ALA A 294 -29.74 -4.30 -89.22
N ASP A 295 -28.75 -3.43 -88.97
CA ASP A 295 -28.36 -2.35 -89.88
C ASP A 295 -27.90 -2.88 -91.24
N THR A 296 -27.12 -3.97 -91.25
CA THR A 296 -26.64 -4.62 -92.48
C THR A 296 -27.82 -5.19 -93.28
N LEU A 297 -28.74 -5.90 -92.63
CA LEU A 297 -29.94 -6.44 -93.26
C LEU A 297 -30.85 -5.31 -93.78
N ALA A 298 -31.02 -4.23 -93.04
CA ALA A 298 -31.79 -3.07 -93.47
C ALA A 298 -31.18 -2.41 -94.72
N PHE A 299 -29.85 -2.30 -94.79
CA PHE A 299 -29.14 -1.82 -95.97
C PHE A 299 -29.36 -2.74 -97.18
N ASP A 300 -29.24 -4.07 -96.99
CA ASP A 300 -29.46 -5.04 -98.05
C ASP A 300 -30.92 -5.06 -98.53
N MET A 301 -31.89 -4.92 -97.61
CA MET A 301 -33.30 -4.76 -97.94
C MET A 301 -33.54 -3.52 -98.79
N LYS A 302 -33.02 -2.35 -98.37
CA LYS A 302 -33.14 -1.11 -99.14
C LYS A 302 -32.55 -1.25 -100.54
N LYS A 303 -31.38 -1.89 -100.66
CA LYS A 303 -30.75 -2.17 -101.96
C LYS A 303 -31.59 -3.09 -102.84
N LEU A 304 -32.25 -4.09 -102.26
CA LEU A 304 -33.18 -4.97 -102.98
C LEU A 304 -34.45 -4.23 -103.39
N GLU A 305 -34.99 -3.38 -102.54
CA GLU A 305 -36.13 -2.50 -102.82
C GLU A 305 -35.81 -1.56 -104.00
N GLU A 306 -34.66 -0.90 -103.99
CA GLU A 306 -34.22 -0.03 -105.10
C GLU A 306 -34.10 -0.80 -106.43
N LYS A 307 -33.57 -2.03 -106.39
CA LYS A 307 -33.53 -2.91 -107.58
C LYS A 307 -34.93 -3.31 -108.04
N HIS A 308 -35.81 -3.67 -107.11
CA HIS A 308 -37.18 -4.02 -107.41
C HIS A 308 -37.92 -2.82 -108.04
N GLU A 309 -37.76 -1.63 -107.48
CA GLU A 309 -38.33 -0.40 -108.02
C GLU A 309 -37.79 -0.07 -109.42
N ALA A 310 -36.49 -0.28 -109.66
CA ALA A 310 -35.89 -0.12 -110.98
C ALA A 310 -36.49 -1.09 -112.01
N VAL A 311 -36.63 -2.37 -111.65
CA VAL A 311 -37.29 -3.39 -112.48
C VAL A 311 -38.76 -3.06 -112.72
N MET A 312 -39.46 -2.54 -111.72
CA MET A 312 -40.85 -2.09 -111.87
C MET A 312 -40.97 -0.91 -112.83
N LYS A 313 -40.09 0.09 -112.76
CA LYS A 313 -40.03 1.21 -113.71
C LYS A 313 -39.71 0.74 -115.13
N GLU A 314 -38.83 -0.25 -115.28
CA GLU A 314 -38.53 -0.86 -116.58
C GLU A 314 -39.72 -1.64 -117.13
N LYS A 315 -40.41 -2.43 -116.29
CA LYS A 315 -41.66 -3.10 -116.65
C LYS A 315 -42.73 -2.10 -117.09
N GLU A 316 -42.90 -0.98 -116.37
CA GLU A 316 -43.83 0.10 -116.75
C GLU A 316 -43.44 0.74 -118.08
N ARG A 317 -42.15 1.01 -118.32
CA ARG A 317 -41.67 1.49 -119.63
C ARG A 317 -42.00 0.51 -120.76
N ILE A 318 -41.73 -0.78 -120.58
CA ILE A 318 -42.05 -1.81 -121.57
C ILE A 318 -43.56 -1.89 -121.80
N ILE A 319 -44.38 -1.72 -120.76
CA ILE A 319 -45.85 -1.66 -120.90
C ILE A 319 -46.26 -0.46 -121.77
N ILE A 320 -45.70 0.72 -121.50
CA ILE A 320 -45.96 1.94 -122.28
C ILE A 320 -45.51 1.76 -123.74
N GLU A 321 -44.29 1.27 -123.97
CA GLU A 321 -43.77 0.99 -125.32
C GLU A 321 -44.64 -0.03 -126.04
N ARG A 322 -45.04 -1.12 -125.37
CA ARG A 322 -45.98 -2.11 -125.91
C ARG A 322 -47.31 -1.46 -126.29
N ASP A 323 -47.87 -0.61 -125.44
CA ASP A 323 -49.17 0.02 -125.69
C ASP A 323 -49.09 1.08 -126.80
N SER A 324 -48.00 1.85 -126.87
CA SER A 324 -47.71 2.75 -128.01
C SER A 324 -47.51 1.97 -129.31
N LEU A 325 -46.79 0.84 -129.29
CA LEU A 325 -46.62 0.00 -130.48
C LEU A 325 -47.94 -0.66 -130.90
N LYS A 326 -48.82 -1.00 -129.95
CA LYS A 326 -50.19 -1.44 -130.26
C LYS A 326 -50.98 -0.32 -130.90
N GLU A 327 -50.95 0.89 -130.35
CA GLU A 327 -51.62 2.07 -130.90
C GLU A 327 -51.12 2.38 -132.31
N ILE A 328 -49.79 2.40 -132.54
CA ILE A 328 -49.20 2.57 -133.88
C ILE A 328 -49.61 1.43 -134.81
N ASN A 329 -49.68 0.18 -134.34
CA ASN A 329 -50.18 -0.92 -135.16
C ASN A 329 -51.67 -0.76 -135.49
N GLU A 330 -52.48 -0.27 -134.56
CA GLU A 330 -53.90 0.05 -134.77
C GLU A 330 -54.05 1.22 -135.74
N GLU A 331 -53.26 2.29 -135.61
CA GLU A 331 -53.19 3.40 -136.56
C GLU A 331 -52.71 2.94 -137.94
N LEU A 332 -51.72 2.05 -138.02
CA LEU A 332 -51.26 1.45 -139.27
C LEU A 332 -52.35 0.59 -139.91
N ARG A 333 -53.11 -0.17 -139.12
CA ARG A 333 -54.28 -0.93 -139.61
C ARG A 333 -55.40 0.02 -140.05
N CYS A 334 -55.65 1.10 -139.31
CA CYS A 334 -56.63 2.12 -139.64
C CYS A 334 -56.23 2.87 -140.92
N THR A 335 -54.97 3.28 -141.07
CA THR A 335 -54.45 3.90 -142.28
C THR A 335 -54.36 2.91 -143.43
N GLN A 336 -54.08 1.62 -143.22
CA GLN A 336 -54.21 0.60 -144.26
C GLN A 336 -55.68 0.38 -144.66
N ALA A 337 -56.63 0.43 -143.71
CA ALA A 337 -58.05 0.38 -144.00
C ALA A 337 -58.54 1.66 -144.71
N GLN A 338 -58.06 2.84 -144.31
CA GLN A 338 -58.28 4.12 -144.96
C GLN A 338 -57.62 4.14 -146.33
N GLN A 339 -56.44 3.56 -146.50
CA GLN A 339 -55.74 3.42 -147.76
C GLN A 339 -56.42 2.35 -148.62
N HIS A 340 -57.07 1.33 -148.06
CA HIS A 340 -57.97 0.43 -148.78
C HIS A 340 -59.24 1.15 -149.24
N GLN A 341 -59.79 2.06 -148.42
CA GLN A 341 -60.94 2.91 -148.76
C GLN A 341 -60.57 4.03 -149.77
N LEU A 342 -59.37 4.60 -149.69
CA LEU A 342 -58.82 5.64 -150.58
C LEU A 342 -58.18 5.05 -151.84
N SER A 343 -57.77 3.78 -151.85
CA SER A 343 -57.42 3.04 -153.07
C SER A 343 -58.67 2.65 -153.87
N GLN A 344 -59.86 2.66 -153.23
CA GLN A 344 -61.17 2.64 -153.89
C GLN A 344 -61.72 4.04 -154.22
N ALA A 345 -61.11 5.13 -153.75
CA ALA A 345 -61.52 6.52 -153.99
C ALA A 345 -60.30 7.42 -154.19
N GLY A 346 -59.81 7.50 -155.43
CA GLY A 346 -58.53 8.12 -155.76
C GLY A 346 -58.40 9.65 -155.63
N MET A 347 -57.13 10.07 -155.69
CA MET A 347 -56.55 11.35 -156.15
C MET A 347 -56.07 12.41 -155.12
N LEU A 348 -54.73 12.35 -154.88
CA LEU A 348 -53.73 13.43 -154.77
C LEU A 348 -53.58 14.33 -153.49
N PRO A 349 -52.34 14.84 -153.19
CA PRO A 349 -51.83 15.14 -151.83
C PRO A 349 -51.35 16.61 -151.61
N SER A 350 -50.70 16.87 -150.45
CA SER A 350 -49.74 17.96 -150.08
C SER A 350 -50.24 18.93 -148.96
N SER A 351 -49.80 18.82 -147.69
CA SER A 351 -48.64 19.50 -147.02
C SER A 351 -48.81 21.04 -146.91
N SER A 352 -48.84 21.77 -145.78
CA SER A 352 -47.87 21.91 -144.66
C SER A 352 -48.16 23.26 -143.91
N PRO A 353 -47.50 23.59 -142.76
CA PRO A 353 -48.02 24.43 -141.65
C PRO A 353 -47.41 25.85 -141.53
N SER A 354 -48.00 26.77 -140.73
CA SER A 354 -47.31 27.86 -139.96
C SER A 354 -48.25 28.95 -139.37
N HIS A 355 -47.78 29.61 -138.29
CA HIS A 355 -48.15 30.94 -137.71
C HIS A 355 -49.01 31.02 -136.43
N GLU A 356 -48.34 31.05 -135.27
CA GLU A 356 -48.86 31.68 -134.03
C GLU A 356 -47.77 32.59 -133.43
N ASN A 357 -47.74 33.88 -133.80
CA ASN A 357 -47.10 34.96 -133.00
C ASN A 357 -47.33 36.38 -133.59
N LEU A 358 -48.56 36.68 -134.03
CA LEU A 358 -48.95 38.03 -134.50
C LEU A 358 -49.96 38.74 -133.56
N ALA A 359 -50.41 38.08 -132.49
CA ALA A 359 -51.48 38.57 -131.62
C ALA A 359 -51.00 39.53 -130.49
N ALA A 360 -49.68 39.63 -130.24
CA ALA A 360 -49.15 40.37 -129.09
C ALA A 360 -48.95 41.88 -129.34
N GLU A 361 -49.03 42.38 -130.59
CA GLU A 361 -48.67 43.77 -130.91
C GLU A 361 -49.86 44.76 -131.01
N LEU A 362 -51.12 44.32 -131.07
CA LEU A 362 -52.28 45.21 -131.28
C LEU A 362 -52.94 45.80 -130.00
N ILE A 363 -52.40 45.57 -128.80
CA ILE A 363 -53.04 46.01 -127.54
C ILE A 363 -52.59 47.45 -127.13
N PRO A 364 -53.52 48.41 -126.93
CA PRO A 364 -53.22 49.78 -126.51
C PRO A 364 -52.49 49.87 -125.15
N ILE A 365 -51.69 50.93 -124.96
CA ILE A 365 -50.72 51.07 -123.85
C ILE A 365 -51.39 51.09 -122.47
N GLU A 366 -52.58 51.69 -122.32
CA GLU A 366 -53.32 51.76 -121.06
C GLU A 366 -53.80 50.37 -120.61
N TYR A 367 -54.12 49.50 -121.57
CA TYR A 367 -54.48 48.11 -121.30
C TYR A 367 -53.24 47.25 -120.99
N ARG A 368 -52.07 47.58 -121.57
CA ARG A 368 -50.79 46.92 -121.20
C ARG A 368 -50.38 47.27 -119.77
N ASP A 369 -50.48 48.53 -119.35
CA ASP A 369 -50.17 48.95 -117.98
C ASP A 369 -51.13 48.34 -116.95
N LYS A 370 -52.43 48.30 -117.27
CA LYS A 370 -53.43 47.62 -116.42
C LYS A 370 -53.18 46.11 -116.36
N PHE A 371 -52.80 45.49 -117.48
CA PHE A 371 -52.42 44.08 -117.54
C PHE A 371 -51.18 43.81 -116.69
N ILE A 372 -50.13 44.62 -116.76
CA ILE A 372 -48.92 44.46 -115.94
C ILE A 372 -49.23 44.64 -114.45
N ARG A 373 -50.05 45.62 -114.07
CA ARG A 373 -50.47 45.81 -112.66
C ARG A 373 -51.29 44.62 -112.15
N LEU A 374 -52.29 44.18 -112.91
CA LEU A 374 -53.08 42.99 -112.56
C LEU A 374 -52.26 41.71 -112.57
N GLN A 375 -51.24 41.61 -113.42
CA GLN A 375 -50.31 40.49 -113.47
C GLN A 375 -49.35 40.51 -112.28
N HIS A 376 -48.90 41.69 -111.85
CA HIS A 376 -48.11 41.86 -110.63
C HIS A 376 -48.95 41.58 -109.38
N GLU A 377 -50.18 42.08 -109.31
CA GLU A 377 -51.13 41.81 -108.23
C GLU A 377 -51.48 40.32 -108.16
N ASN A 378 -51.78 39.66 -109.29
CA ASN A 378 -51.97 38.20 -109.33
C ASN A 378 -50.72 37.45 -108.87
N LYS A 379 -49.52 37.90 -109.25
CA LYS A 379 -48.28 37.30 -108.80
C LYS A 379 -48.11 37.45 -107.29
N MET A 380 -48.41 38.61 -106.73
CA MET A 380 -48.33 38.85 -105.29
C MET A 380 -49.38 38.06 -104.51
N LEU A 381 -50.62 37.97 -105.01
CA LEU A 381 -51.68 37.15 -104.41
C LEU A 381 -51.32 35.66 -104.45
N ARG A 382 -50.70 35.18 -105.55
CA ARG A 382 -50.19 33.80 -105.62
C ARG A 382 -49.11 33.54 -104.59
N VAL A 383 -48.15 34.45 -104.40
CA VAL A 383 -47.10 34.27 -103.39
C VAL A 383 -47.67 34.27 -101.97
N GLN A 384 -48.62 35.18 -101.66
CA GLN A 384 -49.28 35.18 -100.35
C GLN A 384 -50.11 33.91 -100.11
N GLN A 385 -50.78 33.40 -101.14
CA GLN A 385 -51.50 32.15 -101.06
C GLN A 385 -50.54 30.96 -100.87
N GLU A 386 -49.42 30.91 -101.60
CA GLU A 386 -48.36 29.91 -101.42
C GLU A 386 -47.74 29.96 -100.01
N GLU A 387 -47.55 31.14 -99.44
CA GLU A 387 -47.05 31.30 -98.06
C GLU A 387 -48.07 30.80 -97.02
N CYS A 388 -49.35 31.15 -97.18
CA CYS A 388 -50.41 30.63 -96.30
C CYS A 388 -50.56 29.10 -96.42
N GLU A 389 -50.46 28.57 -97.64
CA GLU A 389 -50.46 27.12 -97.89
C GLU A 389 -49.22 26.45 -97.27
N ARG A 390 -48.04 27.07 -97.32
CA ARG A 390 -46.82 26.58 -96.65
C ARG A 390 -46.95 26.56 -95.13
N GLU A 391 -47.50 27.62 -94.53
CA GLU A 391 -47.75 27.65 -93.08
C GLU A 391 -48.76 26.58 -92.67
N LYS A 392 -49.81 26.37 -93.47
CA LYS A 392 -50.78 25.30 -93.25
C LYS A 392 -50.16 23.91 -93.39
N ILE A 393 -49.27 23.71 -94.37
CA ILE A 393 -48.52 22.46 -94.53
C ILE A 393 -47.60 22.25 -93.33
N ALA A 394 -46.89 23.28 -92.86
CA ALA A 394 -45.99 23.18 -91.72
C ALA A 394 -46.72 22.81 -90.42
N THR A 395 -47.88 23.43 -90.18
CA THR A 395 -48.73 23.11 -89.01
C THR A 395 -49.30 21.69 -89.09
N LEU A 396 -49.77 21.25 -90.27
CA LEU A 396 -50.20 19.87 -90.49
C LEU A 396 -49.05 18.86 -90.33
N GLN A 397 -47.83 19.20 -90.79
CA GLN A 397 -46.65 18.37 -90.59
C GLN A 397 -46.28 18.25 -89.11
N ALA A 398 -46.38 19.34 -88.33
CA ALA A 398 -46.15 19.30 -86.88
C ALA A 398 -47.19 18.42 -86.17
N GLN A 399 -48.48 18.56 -86.51
CA GLN A 399 -49.54 17.71 -85.98
C GLN A 399 -49.35 16.23 -86.37
N LEU A 400 -48.91 15.95 -87.61
CA LEU A 400 -48.60 14.60 -88.06
C LEU A 400 -47.42 14.01 -87.27
N GLN A 401 -46.37 14.80 -87.01
CA GLN A 401 -45.23 14.37 -86.19
C GLN A 401 -45.65 14.07 -84.75
N GLU A 402 -46.51 14.89 -84.15
CA GLU A 402 -47.06 14.66 -82.81
C GLU A 402 -47.97 13.42 -82.77
N ALA A 403 -48.82 13.24 -83.78
CA ALA A 403 -49.63 12.03 -83.96
C ALA A 403 -48.75 10.78 -84.12
N HIS A 404 -47.66 10.85 -84.90
CA HIS A 404 -46.72 9.73 -85.02
C HIS A 404 -45.97 9.44 -83.71
N LYS A 405 -45.60 10.48 -82.96
CA LYS A 405 -44.95 10.31 -81.65
C LYS A 405 -45.89 9.60 -80.68
N THR A 406 -47.13 10.07 -80.57
CA THR A 406 -48.14 9.45 -79.70
C THR A 406 -48.51 8.04 -80.17
N GLN A 407 -48.57 7.78 -81.48
CA GLN A 407 -48.75 6.44 -82.03
C GLN A 407 -47.58 5.52 -81.65
N SER A 408 -46.33 6.00 -81.75
CA SER A 408 -45.15 5.23 -81.35
C SER A 408 -45.16 4.90 -79.85
N GLU A 409 -45.54 5.87 -79.01
CA GLU A 409 -45.72 5.65 -77.56
C GLU A 409 -46.79 4.57 -77.30
N LEU A 410 -47.95 4.67 -77.94
CA LEU A 410 -49.01 3.67 -77.84
C LEU A 410 -48.60 2.30 -78.39
N ASP A 411 -47.79 2.23 -79.46
CA ASP A 411 -47.25 0.98 -80.00
C ASP A 411 -46.25 0.35 -79.03
N THR A 412 -45.42 1.15 -78.36
CA THR A 412 -44.53 0.66 -77.30
C THR A 412 -45.31 0.13 -76.10
N ASP A 413 -46.33 0.85 -75.66
CA ASP A 413 -47.21 0.42 -74.57
C ASP A 413 -47.97 -0.85 -74.98
N ASN A 414 -48.51 -0.91 -76.20
CA ASN A 414 -49.15 -2.11 -76.72
C ASN A 414 -48.19 -3.30 -76.80
N ARG A 415 -46.91 -3.08 -77.14
CA ARG A 415 -45.89 -4.14 -77.11
C ARG A 415 -45.65 -4.62 -75.68
N LEU A 416 -45.47 -3.72 -74.73
CA LEU A 416 -45.29 -4.08 -73.31
C LEU A 416 -46.53 -4.80 -72.75
N ILE A 417 -47.73 -4.37 -73.12
CA ILE A 417 -48.99 -5.04 -72.77
C ILE A 417 -49.05 -6.42 -73.41
N ARG A 418 -48.66 -6.59 -74.68
CA ARG A 418 -48.60 -7.91 -75.33
C ARG A 418 -47.55 -8.82 -74.70
N GLU A 419 -46.38 -8.30 -74.34
CA GLU A 419 -45.35 -9.03 -73.59
C GLU A 419 -45.90 -9.46 -72.24
N ARG A 420 -46.57 -8.57 -71.51
CA ARG A 420 -47.21 -8.89 -70.24
C ARG A 420 -48.33 -9.91 -70.40
N ILE A 421 -49.13 -9.82 -71.46
CA ILE A 421 -50.15 -10.84 -71.80
C ILE A 421 -49.46 -12.16 -72.12
N SER A 422 -48.35 -12.17 -72.85
CA SER A 422 -47.60 -13.39 -73.16
C SER A 422 -46.96 -13.99 -71.90
N GLU A 423 -46.44 -13.18 -70.98
CA GLU A 423 -45.94 -13.63 -69.68
C GLU A 423 -47.06 -14.23 -68.84
N LEU A 424 -48.22 -13.57 -68.78
CA LEU A 424 -49.39 -14.08 -68.08
C LEU A 424 -49.94 -15.34 -68.77
N GLN A 425 -49.92 -15.42 -70.10
CA GLN A 425 -50.26 -16.62 -70.85
C GLN A 425 -49.27 -17.75 -70.59
N GLN A 426 -47.97 -17.47 -70.50
CA GLN A 426 -46.96 -18.47 -70.13
C GLN A 426 -47.14 -18.93 -68.69
N GLN A 427 -47.43 -18.01 -67.75
CA GLN A 427 -47.75 -18.36 -66.37
C GLN A 427 -49.03 -19.18 -66.29
N VAL A 428 -50.06 -18.84 -67.07
CA VAL A 428 -51.29 -19.64 -67.17
C VAL A 428 -51.03 -20.98 -67.84
N GLU A 429 -50.15 -21.06 -68.84
CA GLU A 429 -49.78 -22.31 -69.53
C GLU A 429 -48.91 -23.20 -68.65
N ASP A 430 -48.03 -22.62 -67.83
CA ASP A 430 -47.22 -23.32 -66.82
C ASP A 430 -48.09 -23.80 -65.67
N LEU A 431 -49.07 -22.99 -65.23
CA LEU A 431 -50.11 -23.39 -64.29
C LEU A 431 -51.05 -24.45 -64.91
N GLN A 432 -51.37 -24.37 -66.20
CA GLN A 432 -52.15 -25.38 -66.93
C GLN A 432 -51.36 -26.66 -67.16
N LYS A 433 -50.04 -26.62 -67.38
CA LYS A 433 -49.15 -27.78 -67.44
C LYS A 433 -49.01 -28.42 -66.06
N ALA A 434 -48.93 -27.60 -65.00
CA ALA A 434 -49.02 -28.08 -63.62
C ALA A 434 -50.38 -28.76 -63.36
N LEU A 435 -51.48 -28.19 -63.85
CA LEU A 435 -52.84 -28.78 -63.75
C LEU A 435 -53.04 -30.02 -64.64
N GLN A 436 -52.44 -30.05 -65.84
CA GLN A 436 -52.51 -31.17 -66.79
C GLN A 436 -51.62 -32.35 -66.39
N SER A 437 -50.61 -32.13 -65.55
CA SER A 437 -49.92 -33.23 -64.85
C SER A 437 -50.83 -34.01 -63.89
N GLN A 438 -52.03 -33.48 -63.61
CA GLN A 438 -53.03 -34.07 -62.73
C GLN A 438 -54.41 -34.33 -63.36
N ALA A 439 -54.66 -34.02 -64.64
CA ALA A 439 -56.00 -34.18 -65.19
C ALA A 439 -55.99 -34.56 -66.68
N SER A 440 -56.22 -35.85 -66.94
CA SER A 440 -56.54 -36.41 -68.26
C SER A 440 -58.00 -36.12 -68.66
N LYS A 441 -58.19 -35.26 -69.67
CA LYS A 441 -59.14 -35.34 -70.82
C LYS A 441 -60.68 -35.54 -70.60
N PRO A 442 -61.56 -35.14 -71.57
CA PRO A 442 -62.42 -33.96 -71.42
C PRO A 442 -63.94 -34.15 -71.73
N ASP A 443 -64.66 -33.02 -71.64
CA ASP A 443 -65.89 -32.60 -72.36
C ASP A 443 -67.31 -32.99 -71.90
N ASP A 444 -68.16 -31.94 -71.72
CA ASP A 444 -69.40 -31.66 -72.50
C ASP A 444 -70.41 -30.68 -71.81
N SER A 445 -69.96 -29.88 -70.83
CA SER A 445 -70.81 -29.09 -69.89
C SER A 445 -70.30 -27.65 -69.69
N ASN A 446 -69.86 -27.05 -70.78
CA ASN A 446 -68.84 -26.00 -70.78
C ASN A 446 -69.35 -24.56 -70.53
N LEU A 447 -70.65 -24.33 -70.33
CA LEU A 447 -71.20 -22.97 -70.11
C LEU A 447 -71.75 -22.77 -68.70
N LYS A 448 -72.49 -23.75 -68.16
CA LYS A 448 -73.01 -23.67 -66.78
C LYS A 448 -71.89 -23.86 -65.74
N ARG A 449 -70.94 -24.77 -66.01
CA ARG A 449 -69.72 -24.90 -65.20
C ARG A 449 -68.82 -23.66 -65.26
N LYS A 450 -68.82 -22.89 -66.35
CA LYS A 450 -68.01 -21.66 -66.43
C LYS A 450 -68.55 -20.55 -65.53
N LEU A 451 -69.88 -20.41 -65.42
CA LEU A 451 -70.49 -19.44 -64.52
C LEU A 451 -70.27 -19.82 -63.06
N ASP A 452 -70.49 -21.08 -62.71
CA ASP A 452 -70.21 -21.59 -61.37
C ASP A 452 -68.70 -21.52 -61.04
N ALA A 453 -67.82 -21.78 -62.01
CA ALA A 453 -66.38 -21.63 -61.85
C ALA A 453 -65.94 -20.17 -61.67
N HIS A 454 -66.54 -19.21 -62.38
CA HIS A 454 -66.23 -17.79 -62.16
C HIS A 454 -66.71 -17.30 -60.79
N MET A 455 -67.83 -17.82 -60.29
CA MET A 455 -68.33 -17.49 -58.95
C MET A 455 -67.45 -18.12 -57.86
N VAL A 456 -66.96 -19.34 -58.08
CA VAL A 456 -65.97 -19.98 -57.20
C VAL A 456 -64.63 -19.22 -57.25
N GLN A 457 -64.14 -18.84 -58.42
CA GLN A 457 -62.91 -18.04 -58.57
C GLN A 457 -63.03 -16.65 -57.93
N LEU A 458 -64.21 -16.03 -57.97
CA LEU A 458 -64.45 -14.76 -57.30
C LEU A 458 -64.41 -14.92 -55.77
N ASN A 459 -65.00 -16.00 -55.25
CA ASN A 459 -64.95 -16.32 -53.83
C ASN A 459 -63.52 -16.70 -53.40
N GLU A 460 -62.80 -17.49 -54.20
CA GLU A 460 -61.39 -17.83 -53.95
C GLU A 460 -60.49 -16.59 -53.97
N ALA A 461 -60.70 -15.67 -54.91
CA ALA A 461 -59.98 -14.40 -54.95
C ALA A 461 -60.35 -13.50 -53.74
N GLN A 462 -61.61 -13.51 -53.30
CA GLN A 462 -62.03 -12.82 -52.08
C GLN A 462 -61.40 -13.45 -50.82
N ASP A 463 -61.33 -14.77 -50.75
CA ASP A 463 -60.66 -15.51 -49.67
C ASP A 463 -59.15 -15.25 -49.67
N GLU A 464 -58.51 -15.17 -50.83
CA GLU A 464 -57.09 -14.79 -50.95
C GLU A 464 -56.84 -13.33 -50.55
N ILE A 465 -57.73 -12.40 -50.90
CA ILE A 465 -57.65 -11.01 -50.47
C ILE A 465 -57.84 -10.91 -48.95
N MET A 466 -58.78 -11.69 -48.38
CA MET A 466 -58.97 -11.76 -46.92
C MET A 466 -57.74 -12.33 -46.22
N LYS A 467 -57.14 -13.42 -46.73
CA LYS A 467 -55.88 -13.97 -46.20
C LYS A 467 -54.72 -12.99 -46.31
N LYS A 468 -54.61 -12.24 -47.40
CA LYS A 468 -53.57 -11.19 -47.55
C LYS A 468 -53.80 -10.00 -46.63
N LYS A 469 -55.05 -9.64 -46.34
CA LYS A 469 -55.39 -8.61 -45.35
C LYS A 469 -55.07 -9.07 -43.93
N GLU A 470 -55.41 -10.31 -43.58
CA GLU A 470 -55.07 -10.93 -42.30
C GLU A 470 -53.54 -10.99 -42.12
N LEU A 471 -52.79 -11.40 -43.14
CA LEU A 471 -51.32 -11.38 -43.12
C LEU A 471 -50.75 -9.96 -42.96
N LEU A 472 -51.35 -8.94 -43.58
CA LEU A 472 -50.93 -7.55 -43.40
C LEU A 472 -51.24 -7.04 -41.99
N GLU A 473 -52.37 -7.44 -41.41
CA GLU A 473 -52.76 -7.12 -40.04
C GLU A 473 -51.85 -7.82 -39.02
N ASP A 474 -51.39 -9.04 -39.32
CA ASP A 474 -50.39 -9.78 -38.53
C ASP A 474 -48.98 -9.17 -38.62
N LEU A 475 -48.60 -8.61 -39.77
CA LEU A 475 -47.30 -7.93 -39.97
C LEU A 475 -47.27 -6.49 -39.46
N GLN A 476 -48.43 -5.87 -39.24
CA GLN A 476 -48.57 -4.53 -38.70
C GLN A 476 -48.00 -4.38 -37.27
N PRO A 477 -48.28 -5.27 -36.30
CA PRO A 477 -47.66 -5.20 -34.97
C PRO A 477 -46.14 -5.38 -35.03
N ASP A 478 -45.61 -6.28 -35.87
CA ASP A 478 -44.16 -6.45 -36.05
C ASP A 478 -43.48 -5.18 -36.58
N ASN A 479 -44.10 -4.48 -37.53
CA ASN A 479 -43.59 -3.21 -38.03
C ASN A 479 -43.64 -2.10 -36.95
N THR A 480 -44.73 -2.03 -36.17
CA THR A 480 -44.81 -1.08 -35.04
C THR A 480 -43.81 -1.39 -33.93
N GLN A 481 -43.58 -2.68 -33.63
CA GLN A 481 -42.60 -3.11 -32.64
C GLN A 481 -41.17 -2.84 -33.12
N SER A 482 -40.89 -3.03 -34.40
CA SER A 482 -39.62 -2.64 -35.02
C SER A 482 -39.40 -1.12 -34.96
N SER A 483 -40.44 -0.32 -35.23
CA SER A 483 -40.37 1.15 -35.09
C SER A 483 -40.07 1.58 -33.64
N LEU A 484 -40.77 1.01 -32.66
CA LEU A 484 -40.52 1.27 -31.24
C LEU A 484 -39.10 0.87 -30.83
N LYS A 485 -38.59 -0.24 -31.37
CA LYS A 485 -37.21 -0.69 -31.12
C LYS A 485 -36.18 0.30 -31.65
N VAL A 486 -36.43 0.87 -32.83
CA VAL A 486 -35.58 1.92 -33.42
C VAL A 486 -35.61 3.18 -32.55
N ASP A 487 -36.79 3.59 -32.07
CA ASP A 487 -36.93 4.74 -31.17
C ASP A 487 -36.20 4.54 -29.83
N GLU A 488 -36.31 3.34 -29.23
CA GLU A 488 -35.57 2.96 -28.03
C GLU A 488 -34.05 3.01 -28.23
N LEU A 489 -33.57 2.48 -29.37
CA LEU A 489 -32.15 2.50 -29.71
C LEU A 489 -31.64 3.92 -29.97
N MET A 490 -32.41 4.76 -30.65
CA MET A 490 -32.09 6.18 -30.83
C MET A 490 -32.03 6.93 -29.49
N ALA A 491 -32.97 6.68 -28.59
CA ALA A 491 -32.96 7.28 -27.25
C ALA A 491 -31.75 6.81 -26.42
N ALA A 492 -31.41 5.53 -26.49
CA ALA A 492 -30.24 4.97 -25.83
C ALA A 492 -28.93 5.56 -26.39
N LEU A 493 -28.83 5.72 -27.71
CA LEU A 493 -27.69 6.35 -28.36
C LEU A 493 -27.54 7.81 -27.93
N LYS A 494 -28.63 8.58 -27.96
CA LYS A 494 -28.64 9.97 -27.50
C LYS A 494 -28.20 10.10 -26.05
N LYS A 495 -28.69 9.21 -25.17
CA LYS A 495 -28.26 9.18 -23.76
C LYS A 495 -26.76 8.89 -23.64
N LYS A 496 -26.21 7.97 -24.43
CA LYS A 496 -24.77 7.70 -24.45
C LYS A 496 -23.95 8.90 -24.94
N ASP A 497 -24.45 9.65 -25.92
CA ASP A 497 -23.80 10.88 -26.40
C ASP A 497 -23.82 12.00 -25.36
N ASP A 498 -24.91 12.12 -24.59
CA ASP A 498 -25.00 13.06 -23.47
C ASP A 498 -24.05 12.65 -22.32
N ASP A 499 -24.00 11.36 -21.97
CA ASP A 499 -23.07 10.82 -20.96
C ASP A 499 -21.60 11.01 -21.37
N MET A 500 -21.29 10.83 -22.66
CA MET A 500 -19.95 11.03 -23.22
C MET A 500 -19.53 12.50 -23.15
N ARG A 501 -20.42 13.44 -23.49
CA ARG A 501 -20.17 14.88 -23.32
C ARG A 501 -19.94 15.26 -21.86
N ALA A 502 -20.74 14.74 -20.93
CA ALA A 502 -20.55 15.00 -19.51
C ALA A 502 -19.20 14.44 -18.99
N MET A 503 -18.78 13.27 -19.49
CA MET A 503 -17.46 12.70 -19.20
C MET A 503 -16.33 13.59 -19.75
N GLU A 504 -16.43 14.06 -20.99
CA GLU A 504 -15.45 14.97 -21.59
C GLU A 504 -15.29 16.26 -20.79
N GLU A 505 -16.40 16.88 -20.35
CA GLU A 505 -16.35 18.07 -19.49
C GLU A 505 -15.67 17.80 -18.15
N ARG A 506 -15.96 16.65 -17.52
CA ARG A 506 -15.28 16.24 -16.27
C ARG A 506 -13.79 16.02 -16.50
N TYR A 507 -13.40 15.35 -17.57
CA TYR A 507 -11.98 15.17 -17.93
C TYR A 507 -11.29 16.51 -18.16
N LYS A 508 -11.94 17.44 -18.85
CA LYS A 508 -11.43 18.79 -19.06
C LYS A 508 -11.21 19.52 -17.73
N MET A 509 -12.16 19.41 -16.79
CA MET A 509 -12.00 19.97 -15.44
C MET A 509 -10.84 19.32 -14.66
N TYR A 510 -10.68 18.00 -14.74
CA TYR A 510 -9.56 17.31 -14.08
C TYR A 510 -8.22 17.70 -14.67
N LEU A 511 -8.12 17.83 -16.00
CA LEU A 511 -6.92 18.31 -16.68
C LEU A 511 -6.59 19.75 -16.26
N GLU A 512 -7.59 20.62 -16.12
CA GLU A 512 -7.37 22.00 -15.69
C GLU A 512 -6.96 22.08 -14.21
N LYS A 513 -7.56 21.26 -13.34
CA LYS A 513 -7.12 21.10 -11.94
C LYS A 513 -5.67 20.59 -11.87
N ALA A 514 -5.32 19.59 -12.66
CA ALA A 514 -3.95 19.08 -12.71
C ALA A 514 -2.96 20.15 -13.20
N ARG A 515 -3.31 20.93 -14.23
CA ARG A 515 -2.50 22.09 -14.67
C ARG A 515 -2.31 23.13 -13.58
N ASN A 516 -3.36 23.44 -12.81
CA ASN A 516 -3.28 24.39 -11.71
C ASN A 516 -2.40 23.87 -10.56
N VAL A 517 -2.49 22.57 -10.23
CA VAL A 517 -1.60 21.94 -9.25
C VAL A 517 -0.15 21.97 -9.74
N ILE A 518 0.11 21.63 -11.00
CA ILE A 518 1.46 21.71 -11.60
C ILE A 518 1.99 23.15 -11.52
N ARG A 519 1.16 24.15 -11.85
CA ARG A 519 1.54 25.57 -11.77
C ARG A 519 1.84 26.02 -10.34
N ALA A 520 1.10 25.51 -9.35
CA ALA A 520 1.34 25.79 -7.94
C ALA A 520 2.57 25.06 -7.37
N LEU A 521 2.91 23.89 -7.92
CA LEU A 521 4.09 23.12 -7.54
C LEU A 521 5.36 23.57 -8.27
N ASP A 522 5.26 24.35 -9.36
CA ASP A 522 6.42 24.90 -10.06
C ASP A 522 7.18 25.90 -9.16
N PRO A 523 8.41 25.57 -8.73
CA PRO A 523 9.19 26.40 -7.82
C PRO A 523 9.50 27.80 -8.37
N LYS A 524 9.45 27.99 -9.70
CA LYS A 524 9.73 29.28 -10.33
C LYS A 524 8.53 30.22 -10.36
N LEU A 525 7.32 29.66 -10.26
CA LEU A 525 6.06 30.41 -10.35
C LEU A 525 5.34 30.52 -9.00
N ASN A 526 5.75 29.74 -8.00
CA ASN A 526 5.15 29.77 -6.67
C ASN A 526 5.75 30.90 -5.80
N PRO A 527 4.93 31.89 -5.36
CA PRO A 527 5.39 32.99 -4.51
C PRO A 527 6.01 32.51 -3.19
N ALA A 528 5.55 31.37 -2.64
CA ALA A 528 6.14 30.79 -1.43
C ALA A 528 7.58 30.30 -1.64
N THR A 529 7.93 29.86 -2.86
CA THR A 529 9.31 29.42 -3.15
C THR A 529 10.27 30.60 -3.27
N ALA A 530 9.80 31.74 -3.78
CA ALA A 530 10.58 32.98 -3.81
C ALA A 530 10.89 33.50 -2.39
N GLU A 531 9.90 33.43 -1.48
CA GLU A 531 10.07 33.81 -0.08
C GLU A 531 11.03 32.87 0.67
N ILE A 532 10.91 31.56 0.46
CA ILE A 532 11.84 30.57 1.02
C ILE A 532 13.27 30.83 0.52
N GLN A 533 13.46 31.18 -0.75
CA GLN A 533 14.78 31.50 -1.29
C GLN A 533 15.35 32.79 -0.69
N ALA A 534 14.51 33.81 -0.47
CA ALA A 534 14.91 35.03 0.22
C ALA A 534 15.34 34.76 1.67
N LEU A 535 14.59 33.93 2.40
CA LEU A 535 14.93 33.53 3.77
C LEU A 535 16.23 32.72 3.83
N ARG A 536 16.47 31.82 2.87
CA ARG A 536 17.75 31.09 2.77
C ARG A 536 18.94 32.04 2.55
N ASN A 537 18.78 33.04 1.70
CA ASN A 537 19.82 34.04 1.49
C ASN A 537 20.08 34.85 2.77
N GLN A 538 19.02 35.25 3.49
CA GLN A 538 19.16 35.94 4.77
C GLN A 538 19.86 35.09 5.83
N LEU A 539 19.54 33.80 5.93
CA LEU A 539 20.24 32.87 6.83
C LEU A 539 21.73 32.77 6.47
N ALA A 540 22.05 32.57 5.19
CA ALA A 540 23.44 32.49 4.74
C ALA A 540 24.25 33.77 5.05
N ASP A 541 23.62 34.94 4.95
CA ASP A 541 24.27 36.21 5.30
C ASP A 541 24.44 36.38 6.82
N ARG A 542 23.49 35.89 7.61
CA ARG A 542 23.62 35.86 9.09
C ARG A 542 24.70 34.89 9.55
N ASP A 543 24.82 33.72 8.92
CA ASP A 543 25.88 32.76 9.21
C ASP A 543 27.27 33.35 8.92
N LYS A 544 27.43 34.05 7.78
CA LYS A 544 28.67 34.80 7.48
C LYS A 544 28.95 35.87 8.54
N GLN A 545 27.93 36.55 9.03
CA GLN A 545 28.07 37.56 10.07
C GLN A 545 28.49 36.95 11.41
N ILE A 546 27.92 35.79 11.78
CA ILE A 546 28.31 35.03 12.98
C ILE A 546 29.78 34.63 12.88
N ILE A 547 30.21 34.01 11.78
CA ILE A 547 31.61 33.61 11.56
C ILE A 547 32.56 34.82 11.70
N ASN A 548 32.17 35.97 11.15
CA ASN A 548 32.97 37.19 11.27
C ASN A 548 33.07 37.70 12.72
N LEU A 549 31.97 37.66 13.48
CA LEU A 549 31.95 38.07 14.89
C LEU A 549 32.74 37.10 15.78
N GLU A 550 32.63 35.80 15.54
CA GLU A 550 33.43 34.77 16.21
C GLU A 550 34.93 35.02 15.99
N ARG A 551 35.33 35.28 14.74
CA ARG A 551 36.72 35.62 14.42
C ARG A 551 37.19 36.89 15.14
N GLN A 552 36.33 37.91 15.24
CA GLN A 552 36.66 39.15 15.97
C GLN A 552 36.81 38.90 17.48
N CYS A 553 35.96 38.04 18.06
CA CYS A 553 36.03 37.65 19.46
C CYS A 553 37.33 36.88 19.76
N GLU A 554 37.72 35.95 18.88
CA GLU A 554 38.99 35.23 18.97
C GLU A 554 40.18 36.21 18.94
N GLN A 555 40.18 37.16 18.01
CA GLN A 555 41.22 38.20 17.93
C GLN A 555 41.25 39.11 19.16
N ALA A 556 40.09 39.44 19.75
CA ALA A 556 40.02 40.23 20.97
C ALA A 556 40.66 39.48 22.16
N LYS A 557 40.39 38.16 22.30
CA LYS A 557 41.02 37.32 23.33
C LYS A 557 42.54 37.26 23.19
N LEU A 558 43.04 37.16 21.95
CA LEU A 558 44.48 37.18 21.69
C LEU A 558 45.11 38.52 22.10
N ARG A 559 44.46 39.65 21.76
CA ARG A 559 44.92 40.98 22.19
C ARG A 559 44.92 41.13 23.71
N GLU A 560 43.88 40.66 24.39
CA GLU A 560 43.83 40.69 25.86
C GLU A 560 44.96 39.83 26.49
N TYR A 561 45.25 38.68 25.89
CA TYR A 561 46.37 37.84 26.32
C TYR A 561 47.73 38.54 26.11
N GLU A 562 47.95 39.17 24.96
CA GLU A 562 49.14 39.97 24.68
C GLU A 562 49.29 41.14 25.68
N GLU A 563 48.20 41.87 25.96
CA GLU A 563 48.18 42.94 26.96
C GLU A 563 48.55 42.43 28.36
N LYS A 564 48.00 41.29 28.79
CA LYS A 564 48.36 40.66 30.07
C LYS A 564 49.84 40.28 30.14
N MET A 565 50.39 39.74 29.05
CA MET A 565 51.83 39.43 28.97
C MET A 565 52.68 40.69 29.04
N ILE A 566 52.29 41.77 28.34
CA ILE A 566 52.97 43.06 28.38
C ILE A 566 52.95 43.64 29.80
N VAL A 567 51.79 43.66 30.47
CA VAL A 567 51.64 44.15 31.85
C VAL A 567 52.52 43.35 32.80
N THR A 568 52.53 42.01 32.68
CA THR A 568 53.36 41.12 33.51
C THR A 568 54.85 41.37 33.28
N ALA A 569 55.27 41.53 32.02
CA ALA A 569 56.65 41.84 31.68
C ALA A 569 57.09 43.21 32.25
N TRP A 570 56.22 44.22 32.18
CA TRP A 570 56.46 45.54 32.77
C TRP A 570 56.54 45.49 34.30
N TYR A 571 55.63 44.77 34.95
CA TYR A 571 55.65 44.55 36.40
C TYR A 571 56.94 43.88 36.85
N ASN A 572 57.32 42.77 36.21
CA ASN A 572 58.56 42.05 36.51
C ASN A 572 59.81 42.93 36.29
N LYS A 573 59.83 43.71 35.22
CA LYS A 573 60.92 44.66 34.94
C LYS A 573 60.99 45.76 36.00
N SER A 574 59.85 46.30 36.42
CA SER A 574 59.75 47.29 37.50
C SER A 574 60.26 46.72 38.83
N LEU A 575 59.85 45.49 39.17
CA LEU A 575 60.31 44.78 40.37
C LEU A 575 61.82 44.54 40.32
N SER A 576 62.36 44.15 39.15
CA SER A 576 63.80 44.01 38.95
C SER A 576 64.54 45.33 39.14
N PHE A 577 64.00 46.45 38.67
CA PHE A 577 64.59 47.77 38.91
C PHE A 577 64.52 48.18 40.38
N GLN A 578 63.41 47.89 41.08
CA GLN A 578 63.32 48.11 42.53
C GLN A 578 64.33 47.25 43.29
N LYS A 579 64.49 45.98 42.92
CA LYS A 579 65.48 45.08 43.51
C LYS A 579 66.89 45.60 43.30
N LEU A 580 67.26 46.03 42.10
CA LEU A 580 68.57 46.67 41.82
C LEU A 580 68.74 47.99 42.59
N ALA A 581 67.68 48.79 42.73
CA ALA A 581 67.70 50.03 43.52
C ALA A 581 67.86 49.76 45.03
N ILE A 582 67.31 48.65 45.53
CA ILE A 582 67.46 48.21 46.93
C ILE A 582 68.86 47.59 47.14
N GLU A 583 69.31 46.74 46.23
CA GLU A 583 70.66 46.14 46.25
C GLU A 583 71.75 47.21 46.16
N SER A 584 71.57 48.28 45.38
CA SER A 584 72.51 49.42 45.37
C SER A 584 72.50 50.23 46.68
N ARG A 585 71.40 50.21 47.44
CA ARG A 585 71.29 50.84 48.77
C ARG A 585 71.86 49.95 49.90
N LEU A 586 71.65 48.63 49.81
CA LEU A 586 72.12 47.63 50.79
C LEU A 586 73.56 47.16 50.51
N GLY A 587 74.04 47.23 49.27
CA GLY A 587 75.39 46.90 48.84
C GLY A 587 76.47 47.91 49.24
N ARG A 588 76.14 48.88 50.11
CA ARG A 588 77.09 49.82 50.72
C ARG A 588 77.64 49.35 52.08
N SER A 589 77.29 48.15 52.55
CA SER A 589 77.81 47.59 53.80
C SER A 589 78.27 46.13 53.68
N SER A 590 79.40 45.92 52.99
CA SER A 590 80.57 45.22 53.56
C SER A 590 81.51 44.69 52.46
N PRO A 591 82.83 44.75 52.69
CA PRO A 591 83.85 44.53 51.69
C PRO A 591 84.25 43.05 51.62
N ILE A 592 84.56 42.54 50.42
CA ILE A 592 85.68 41.62 50.11
C ILE A 592 85.46 40.99 48.71
N LEU A 593 86.39 41.32 47.80
CA LEU A 593 86.77 40.63 46.55
C LEU A 593 85.80 40.61 45.35
N SER A 594 85.87 41.64 44.47
CA SER A 594 86.77 41.61 43.30
C SER A 594 86.63 42.86 42.43
N PRO A 595 87.71 43.31 41.76
CA PRO A 595 87.81 44.67 41.22
C PRO A 595 87.42 44.76 39.74
N GLY A 596 86.70 45.84 39.40
CA GLY A 596 86.87 46.54 38.14
C GLY A 596 86.18 45.97 36.90
N GLN A 597 84.98 46.48 36.60
CA GLN A 597 84.64 46.79 35.21
C GLN A 597 84.18 48.25 35.13
N SER A 598 85.05 49.08 34.56
CA SER A 598 84.77 50.48 34.22
C SER A 598 83.60 50.56 33.23
N PHE A 599 82.74 51.56 33.36
CA PHE A 599 81.58 51.84 32.50
C PHE A 599 81.89 51.75 30.98
N LEU A 600 83.13 52.06 30.59
CA LEU A 600 83.60 51.98 29.20
C LEU A 600 83.80 50.54 28.68
N SER A 601 83.95 49.55 29.56
CA SER A 601 84.06 48.12 29.20
C SER A 601 82.68 47.50 28.92
N GLN A 602 81.64 47.97 29.60
CA GLN A 602 80.26 47.55 29.40
C GLN A 602 79.66 48.11 28.10
N GLN A 603 80.06 49.33 27.70
CA GLN A 603 79.63 49.95 26.44
C GLN A 603 80.21 49.25 25.19
N ARG A 604 81.36 48.56 25.28
CA ARG A 604 81.96 47.83 24.15
C ARG A 604 81.36 46.44 23.92
N GLN A 605 80.68 45.85 24.91
CA GLN A 605 80.00 44.56 24.77
C GLN A 605 78.62 44.67 24.10
N VAL A 606 77.96 45.83 24.19
CA VAL A 606 76.64 46.06 23.55
C VAL A 606 76.76 46.26 22.03
N SER A 607 77.91 46.72 21.52
CA SER A 607 78.09 46.96 20.08
C SER A 607 78.47 45.73 19.25
N ASN A 608 78.81 44.58 19.86
CA ASN A 608 79.36 43.41 19.15
C ASN A 608 78.58 42.09 19.33
N ALA A 609 77.29 42.13 19.69
CA ALA A 609 76.44 40.94 19.66
C ALA A 609 75.64 40.85 18.33
N PRO A 610 75.75 39.74 17.57
CA PRO A 610 75.16 39.61 16.24
C PRO A 610 73.62 39.47 16.31
N ARG A 611 72.90 40.27 15.51
CA ARG A 611 71.46 40.12 15.25
C ARG A 611 71.19 38.73 14.67
N ARG A 612 70.67 37.80 15.47
CA ARG A 612 70.15 36.52 14.96
C ARG A 612 68.74 36.76 14.41
N ALA A 613 68.66 36.90 13.09
CA ALA A 613 67.39 36.87 12.36
C ALA A 613 66.80 35.45 12.46
N LEU A 614 65.57 35.33 12.96
CA LEU A 614 64.79 34.10 12.86
C LEU A 614 63.88 34.21 11.63
N SER A 615 64.15 33.32 10.68
CA SER A 615 63.43 33.09 9.44
C SER A 615 62.02 32.54 9.69
N ILE A 616 61.00 33.24 9.19
CA ILE A 616 59.63 32.72 9.08
C ILE A 616 59.46 32.11 7.68
N SER A 617 59.31 30.78 7.65
CA SER A 617 58.88 30.02 6.48
C SER A 617 57.36 29.99 6.42
N VAL A 618 56.77 30.49 5.33
CA VAL A 618 55.33 30.43 5.05
C VAL A 618 55.08 29.30 4.05
N PRO A 619 54.18 28.32 4.31
CA PRO A 619 53.74 27.38 3.29
C PRO A 619 52.58 27.95 2.46
N ALA A 620 52.66 27.71 1.15
CA ALA A 620 51.73 28.15 0.13
C ALA A 620 50.37 27.43 0.22
N THR A 621 49.31 28.19 -0.02
CA THR A 621 47.93 27.71 -0.14
C THR A 621 47.68 27.14 -1.53
N THR A 622 47.22 25.89 -1.58
CA THR A 622 46.63 25.25 -2.75
C THR A 622 45.16 25.67 -2.84
N SER A 623 44.78 26.26 -3.97
CA SER A 623 43.40 26.54 -4.34
C SER A 623 42.81 25.34 -5.09
N LYS A 624 41.58 24.99 -4.73
CA LYS A 624 40.63 24.27 -5.59
C LYS A 624 39.75 25.29 -6.29
#